data_AF-A0A738XCH5-F1
#
_entry.id   AF-A0A738XCH5-F1
#
_cell.length_a   1.000
_cell.length_b   1.000
_cell.length_c   1.000
_cell.angle_alpha   90.00
_cell.angle_beta   90.00
_cell.angle_gamma   90.00
#
_symmetry.space_group_name_H-M   'P 1'
#
loop_
_entity.id
_entity.type
_entity.pdbx_description
1 polymer ?
#
loop_
_entity_poly.entity_id
_entity_poly.type
_entity_poly.pdbx_seq_one_letter_code
_entity_poly.pdbx_strand_id
1 'polypeptide(L)'
;MISTAAFLALAIQCAPDIATDTLARIVKTESSFNPWAIGVVGKPLKRQPQTKEEALAAIRKLVNDNANFSIGLAQINRQYFDARNAEAIFEPCTNLKMSSDILKDCYARALKNSDTEKQALLKAFSCYYSGNYRRGFVKENNGTSYVDRVVAVNTSSIKVPALNDDGIQNPSSRQERPTYDDWDVLQQYPKYSTPTQSNSEEAAQKNQEEQTDVKS
;
A
#
# COMPACT_ATOMS: atom_id res chain seq x y z
N MET A 1 2.67 -14.63 -17.89
CA MET A 1 2.65 -13.54 -16.88
C MET A 1 3.25 -12.31 -17.52
N ILE A 2 2.73 -11.12 -17.23
CA ILE A 2 3.36 -9.86 -17.64
C ILE A 2 4.52 -9.52 -16.69
N SER A 3 5.55 -8.84 -17.20
CA SER A 3 6.66 -8.39 -16.35
C SER A 3 6.23 -7.25 -15.45
N THR A 4 6.89 -7.08 -14.30
CA THR A 4 6.61 -5.97 -13.38
C THR A 4 6.75 -4.61 -14.07
N ALA A 5 7.80 -4.41 -14.88
CA ALA A 5 7.99 -3.15 -15.60
C ALA A 5 6.84 -2.84 -16.57
N ALA A 6 6.41 -3.83 -17.36
CA ALA A 6 5.27 -3.67 -18.27
C ALA A 6 3.98 -3.38 -17.49
N PHE A 7 3.77 -4.07 -16.36
CA PHE A 7 2.64 -3.81 -15.49
C PHE A 7 2.64 -2.37 -14.94
N LEU A 8 3.79 -1.87 -14.46
CA LEU A 8 3.87 -0.51 -13.91
C LEU A 8 3.48 0.55 -14.95
N ALA A 9 3.93 0.38 -16.21
CA ALA A 9 3.54 1.26 -17.31
C ALA A 9 2.02 1.22 -17.55
N LEU A 10 1.42 0.02 -17.57
CA LEU A 10 -0.02 -0.15 -17.71
C LEU A 10 -0.79 0.45 -16.52
N ALA A 11 -0.31 0.28 -15.30
CA ALA A 11 -0.95 0.83 -14.11
C ALA A 11 -1.02 2.37 -14.18
N ILE A 12 0.08 3.02 -14.56
CA ILE A 12 0.13 4.48 -14.74
C ILE A 12 -0.83 4.93 -15.84
N GLN A 13 -0.88 4.23 -16.97
CA GLN A 13 -1.70 4.61 -18.11
C GLN A 13 -3.20 4.36 -17.90
N CYS A 14 -3.55 3.25 -17.26
CA CYS A 14 -4.90 2.69 -17.29
C CYS A 14 -5.67 2.90 -15.97
N ALA A 15 -4.95 3.15 -14.87
CA ALA A 15 -5.51 3.34 -13.54
C ALA A 15 -4.78 4.47 -12.76
N PRO A 16 -4.71 5.70 -13.31
CA PRO A 16 -3.91 6.79 -12.72
C PRO A 16 -4.41 7.26 -11.35
N ASP A 17 -5.67 6.99 -11.00
CA ASP A 17 -6.27 7.39 -9.72
C ASP A 17 -5.86 6.51 -8.52
N ILE A 18 -5.08 5.44 -8.76
CA ILE A 18 -4.64 4.52 -7.72
C ILE A 18 -3.12 4.51 -7.68
N ALA A 19 -2.56 4.64 -6.47
CA ALA A 19 -1.14 4.48 -6.25
C ALA A 19 -0.64 3.15 -6.84
N THR A 20 0.36 3.23 -7.72
CA THR A 20 0.85 2.08 -8.49
C THR A 20 1.25 0.89 -7.61
N ASP A 21 1.84 1.16 -6.44
CA ASP A 21 2.20 0.11 -5.46
C ASP A 21 0.96 -0.62 -4.92
N THR A 22 -0.13 0.11 -4.65
CA THR A 22 -1.40 -0.49 -4.20
C THR A 22 -1.99 -1.41 -5.27
N LEU A 23 -2.06 -0.93 -6.51
CA LEU A 23 -2.59 -1.74 -7.61
C LEU A 23 -1.70 -2.96 -7.90
N ALA A 24 -0.36 -2.81 -7.81
CA ALA A 24 0.58 -3.90 -7.96
C ALA A 24 0.34 -5.02 -6.94
N ARG A 25 0.10 -4.67 -5.67
CA ARG A 25 -0.17 -5.63 -4.59
C ARG A 25 -1.50 -6.35 -4.77
N ILE A 26 -2.53 -5.65 -5.22
CA ILE A 26 -3.81 -6.25 -5.59
C ILE A 26 -3.57 -7.26 -6.71
N VAL A 27 -3.02 -6.84 -7.86
CA VAL A 27 -2.81 -7.73 -9.01
C VAL A 27 -1.88 -8.91 -8.70
N LYS A 28 -0.86 -8.70 -7.85
CA LYS A 28 -0.01 -9.78 -7.36
C LYS A 28 -0.81 -10.80 -6.55
N THR A 29 -1.68 -10.34 -5.67
CA THR A 29 -2.55 -11.19 -4.83
C THR A 29 -3.60 -11.91 -5.67
N GLU A 30 -4.17 -11.23 -6.67
CA GLU A 30 -5.26 -11.72 -7.50
C GLU A 30 -4.83 -12.75 -8.55
N SER A 31 -3.72 -12.49 -9.26
CA SER A 31 -3.34 -13.30 -10.42
C SER A 31 -1.84 -13.62 -10.49
N SER A 32 -1.02 -13.04 -9.62
CA SER A 32 0.44 -13.03 -9.79
C SER A 32 0.86 -12.51 -11.17
N PHE A 33 0.18 -11.46 -11.65
CA PHE A 33 0.42 -10.86 -12.97
C PHE A 33 0.14 -11.82 -14.14
N ASN A 34 -0.73 -12.81 -13.96
CA ASN A 34 -1.21 -13.66 -15.05
C ASN A 34 -2.43 -13.04 -15.73
N PRO A 35 -2.32 -12.53 -16.98
CA PRO A 35 -3.44 -11.90 -17.67
C PRO A 35 -4.55 -12.90 -18.03
N TRP A 36 -4.27 -14.21 -18.05
CA TRP A 36 -5.26 -15.24 -18.38
C TRP A 36 -5.82 -15.95 -17.15
N ALA A 37 -5.56 -15.42 -15.94
CA ALA A 37 -6.03 -16.03 -14.71
C ALA A 37 -7.56 -16.05 -14.65
N ILE A 38 -8.11 -17.20 -14.22
CA ILE A 38 -9.53 -17.39 -13.96
C ILE A 38 -9.70 -17.96 -12.56
N GLY A 39 -10.34 -17.18 -11.69
CA GLY A 39 -10.79 -17.58 -10.36
C GLY A 39 -12.23 -18.03 -10.41
N VAL A 40 -12.56 -19.15 -9.77
CA VAL A 40 -13.94 -19.68 -9.73
C VAL A 40 -14.32 -19.88 -8.27
N VAL A 41 -15.47 -19.33 -7.88
CA VAL A 41 -15.96 -19.42 -6.50
C VAL A 41 -16.30 -20.87 -6.18
N GLY A 42 -15.73 -21.39 -5.09
CA GLY A 42 -16.00 -22.73 -4.56
C GLY A 42 -15.25 -23.88 -5.26
N LYS A 43 -14.79 -23.74 -6.51
CA LYS A 43 -14.12 -24.82 -7.23
C LYS A 43 -13.01 -24.30 -8.15
N PRO A 44 -11.72 -24.36 -7.75
CA PRO A 44 -10.63 -23.91 -8.59
C PRO A 44 -10.54 -24.75 -9.88
N LEU A 45 -10.03 -24.13 -10.94
CA LEU A 45 -9.70 -24.86 -12.17
C LEU A 45 -8.56 -25.85 -11.91
N LYS A 46 -8.59 -27.00 -12.60
CA LYS A 46 -7.51 -28.00 -12.53
C LYS A 46 -6.16 -27.44 -13.00
N ARG A 47 -6.19 -26.56 -14.00
CA ARG A 47 -5.05 -25.84 -14.56
C ARG A 47 -5.49 -24.46 -15.03
N GLN A 48 -4.66 -23.45 -14.81
CA GLN A 48 -4.90 -22.10 -15.34
C GLN A 48 -4.61 -22.04 -16.86
N PRO A 49 -5.43 -21.30 -17.63
CA PRO A 49 -5.16 -21.06 -19.04
C PRO A 49 -3.77 -20.44 -19.27
N GLN A 50 -3.11 -20.83 -20.35
CA GLN A 50 -1.83 -20.27 -20.79
C GLN A 50 -1.98 -19.33 -21.97
N THR A 51 -3.08 -19.45 -22.72
CA THR A 51 -3.39 -18.58 -23.86
C THR A 51 -4.78 -17.97 -23.72
N LYS A 52 -5.02 -16.94 -24.52
CA LYS A 52 -6.31 -16.28 -24.65
C LYS A 52 -7.41 -17.25 -25.07
N GLU A 53 -7.11 -18.13 -26.03
CA GLU A 53 -8.06 -19.10 -26.58
C GLU A 53 -8.44 -20.15 -25.53
N GLU A 54 -7.47 -20.65 -24.76
CA GLU A 54 -7.74 -21.53 -23.61
C GLU A 54 -8.63 -20.84 -22.58
N ALA A 55 -8.36 -19.56 -22.31
CA ALA A 55 -9.14 -18.78 -21.35
C ALA A 55 -10.58 -18.60 -21.84
N LEU A 56 -10.79 -18.18 -23.08
CA LEU A 56 -12.12 -18.01 -23.67
C LEU A 56 -12.90 -19.33 -23.75
N ALA A 57 -12.24 -20.44 -24.06
CA ALA A 57 -12.87 -21.77 -24.03
C ALA A 57 -13.33 -22.14 -22.60
N ALA A 58 -12.49 -21.87 -21.59
CA ALA A 58 -12.86 -22.08 -20.19
C ALA A 58 -14.04 -21.20 -19.76
N ILE A 59 -14.08 -19.92 -20.17
CA ILE A 59 -15.21 -19.02 -19.89
C ILE A 59 -16.51 -19.55 -20.49
N ARG A 60 -16.51 -20.02 -21.74
CA ARG A 60 -17.71 -20.61 -22.35
C ARG A 60 -18.25 -21.78 -21.52
N LYS A 61 -17.37 -22.65 -21.03
CA LYS A 61 -17.77 -23.74 -20.14
C LYS A 61 -18.36 -23.23 -18.82
N LEU A 62 -17.69 -22.27 -18.17
CA LEU A 62 -18.14 -21.71 -16.90
C LEU A 62 -19.48 -20.98 -17.01
N VAL A 63 -19.75 -20.32 -18.13
CA VAL A 63 -21.05 -19.70 -18.43
C VAL A 63 -22.14 -20.76 -18.55
N ASN A 64 -21.89 -21.86 -19.28
CA ASN A 64 -22.84 -22.96 -19.42
C ASN A 64 -23.14 -23.65 -18.08
N ASP A 65 -22.13 -23.72 -17.19
CA ASP A 65 -22.27 -24.26 -15.84
C ASP A 65 -22.94 -23.27 -14.86
N ASN A 66 -23.29 -22.06 -15.31
CA ASN A 66 -23.75 -20.93 -14.48
C ASN A 66 -22.83 -20.63 -13.28
N ALA A 67 -21.52 -20.80 -13.46
CA ALA A 67 -20.54 -20.60 -12.42
C ALA A 67 -20.38 -19.11 -12.06
N ASN A 68 -19.98 -18.84 -10.82
CA ASN A 68 -19.48 -17.52 -10.40
C ASN A 68 -17.95 -17.50 -10.55
N PHE A 69 -17.43 -16.62 -11.39
CA PHE A 69 -16.01 -16.56 -11.73
C PHE A 69 -15.52 -15.13 -11.94
N SER A 70 -14.20 -14.98 -11.87
CA SER A 70 -13.45 -13.75 -12.06
C SER A 70 -12.33 -13.96 -13.06
N ILE A 71 -11.92 -12.91 -13.79
CA ILE A 71 -10.94 -13.03 -14.88
C ILE A 71 -9.89 -11.91 -14.89
N GLY A 72 -8.72 -12.27 -15.41
CA GLY A 72 -7.65 -11.33 -15.75
C GLY A 72 -6.76 -10.92 -14.58
N LEU A 73 -5.93 -9.90 -14.82
CA LEU A 73 -4.90 -9.44 -13.89
C LEU A 73 -5.44 -9.12 -12.49
N ALA A 74 -6.58 -8.42 -12.45
CA ALA A 74 -7.21 -7.94 -11.25
C ALA A 74 -8.45 -8.75 -10.85
N GLN A 75 -8.67 -9.91 -11.49
CA GLN A 75 -9.77 -10.84 -11.19
C GLN A 75 -11.15 -10.15 -11.14
N ILE A 76 -11.50 -9.46 -12.22
CA ILE A 76 -12.81 -8.81 -12.36
C ILE A 76 -13.89 -9.88 -12.39
N ASN A 77 -14.88 -9.78 -11.50
CA ASN A 77 -15.96 -10.76 -11.39
C ASN A 77 -16.98 -10.62 -12.53
N ARG A 78 -17.54 -11.75 -12.98
CA ARG A 78 -18.56 -11.82 -14.04
C ARG A 78 -19.81 -10.97 -13.80
N GLN A 79 -20.06 -10.53 -12.57
CA GLN A 79 -21.17 -9.61 -12.28
C GLN A 79 -20.97 -8.20 -12.86
N TYR A 80 -19.72 -7.84 -13.19
CA TYR A 80 -19.37 -6.50 -13.69
C TYR A 80 -19.23 -6.42 -15.22
N PHE A 81 -19.39 -7.54 -15.94
CA PHE A 81 -19.29 -7.57 -17.40
C PHE A 81 -20.13 -8.67 -18.02
N ASP A 82 -20.52 -8.49 -19.27
CA ASP A 82 -21.11 -9.56 -20.07
C ASP A 82 -20.02 -10.57 -20.47
N ALA A 83 -20.20 -11.84 -20.13
CA ALA A 83 -19.24 -12.90 -20.43
C ALA A 83 -18.97 -13.07 -21.95
N ARG A 84 -19.86 -12.60 -22.83
CA ARG A 84 -19.59 -12.51 -24.28
C ARG A 84 -18.44 -11.57 -24.62
N ASN A 85 -18.20 -10.56 -23.77
CA ASN A 85 -17.13 -9.59 -23.90
C ASN A 85 -15.86 -9.97 -23.14
N ALA A 86 -15.76 -11.20 -22.60
CA ALA A 86 -14.62 -11.63 -21.78
C ALA A 86 -13.26 -11.41 -22.46
N GLU A 87 -13.21 -11.50 -23.78
CA GLU A 87 -12.03 -11.18 -24.60
C GLU A 87 -11.49 -9.76 -24.35
N ALA A 88 -12.38 -8.76 -24.32
CA ALA A 88 -11.99 -7.38 -24.03
C ALA A 88 -11.57 -7.21 -22.56
N ILE A 89 -12.17 -7.97 -21.63
CA ILE A 89 -11.83 -7.88 -20.21
C ILE A 89 -10.48 -8.51 -19.89
N PHE A 90 -9.99 -9.45 -20.72
CA PHE A 90 -8.63 -9.96 -20.62
C PHE A 90 -7.58 -8.96 -21.14
N GLU A 91 -7.98 -7.91 -21.87
CA GLU A 91 -7.07 -6.84 -22.25
C GLU A 91 -6.58 -6.13 -20.97
N PRO A 92 -5.25 -6.03 -20.74
CA PRO A 92 -4.71 -5.55 -19.49
C PRO A 92 -5.25 -4.18 -19.05
N CYS A 93 -5.30 -3.20 -19.95
CA CYS A 93 -5.67 -1.84 -19.64
C CYS A 93 -7.15 -1.73 -19.24
N THR A 94 -8.03 -2.42 -19.96
CA THR A 94 -9.45 -2.56 -19.67
C THR A 94 -9.67 -3.22 -18.31
N ASN A 95 -8.94 -4.32 -18.04
CA ASN A 95 -9.00 -5.01 -16.76
C ASN A 95 -8.61 -4.11 -15.58
N LEU A 96 -7.50 -3.37 -15.73
CA LEU A 96 -7.00 -2.46 -14.70
C LEU A 96 -7.90 -1.24 -14.50
N LYS A 97 -8.49 -0.70 -15.56
CA LYS A 97 -9.47 0.39 -15.46
C LYS A 97 -10.71 -0.04 -14.67
N MET A 98 -11.26 -1.21 -14.97
CA MET A 98 -12.38 -1.76 -14.20
C MET A 98 -12.02 -2.03 -12.75
N SER A 99 -10.82 -2.58 -12.49
CA SER A 99 -10.31 -2.75 -11.13
C SER A 99 -10.26 -1.41 -10.40
N SER A 100 -9.80 -0.36 -11.09
CA SER A 100 -9.72 0.98 -10.53
C SER A 100 -11.07 1.53 -10.13
N ASP A 101 -12.06 1.41 -11.01
CA ASP A 101 -13.42 1.89 -10.73
C ASP A 101 -14.06 1.13 -9.56
N ILE A 102 -13.88 -0.20 -9.48
CA ILE A 102 -14.38 -1.01 -8.35
C ILE A 102 -13.70 -0.61 -7.04
N LEU A 103 -12.37 -0.45 -7.03
CA LEU A 103 -11.64 -0.09 -5.81
C LEU A 103 -12.01 1.32 -5.34
N LYS A 104 -12.13 2.29 -6.25
CA LYS A 104 -12.56 3.66 -5.93
C LYS A 104 -13.95 3.68 -5.33
N ASP A 105 -14.91 2.93 -5.89
CA ASP A 105 -16.25 2.83 -5.32
C ASP A 105 -16.23 2.22 -3.92
N CYS A 106 -15.53 1.10 -3.73
CA CYS A 106 -15.36 0.47 -2.42
C CYS A 106 -14.72 1.43 -1.40
N TYR A 107 -13.70 2.19 -1.80
CA TYR A 107 -13.02 3.16 -0.95
C TYR A 107 -13.90 4.35 -0.60
N ALA A 108 -14.59 4.95 -1.57
CA ALA A 108 -15.52 6.06 -1.34
C ALA A 108 -16.64 5.69 -0.36
N ARG A 109 -17.18 4.46 -0.48
CA ARG A 109 -18.18 3.95 0.49
C ARG A 109 -17.57 3.63 1.85
N ALA A 110 -16.35 3.11 1.89
CA ALA A 110 -15.66 2.81 3.14
C ALA A 110 -15.26 4.06 3.93
N LEU A 111 -14.88 5.15 3.24
CA LEU A 111 -14.54 6.45 3.84
C LEU A 111 -15.69 7.00 4.69
N LYS A 112 -16.93 6.89 4.20
CA LYS A 112 -18.14 7.33 4.93
C LYS A 112 -18.39 6.54 6.22
N ASN A 113 -17.77 5.38 6.37
CA ASN A 113 -18.01 4.43 7.45
C ASN A 113 -16.72 4.11 8.22
N SER A 114 -15.71 4.98 8.18
CA SER A 114 -14.40 4.75 8.80
C SER A 114 -13.86 5.99 9.50
N ASP A 115 -13.09 5.76 10.56
CA ASP A 115 -12.51 6.83 11.39
C ASP A 115 -11.25 7.44 10.75
N THR A 116 -10.55 6.66 9.92
CA THR A 116 -9.31 7.05 9.25
C THR A 116 -9.27 6.57 7.81
N GLU A 117 -8.51 7.25 6.96
CA GLU A 117 -8.26 6.85 5.57
C GLU A 117 -7.62 5.46 5.48
N LYS A 118 -6.68 5.16 6.37
CA LYS A 118 -6.08 3.82 6.47
C LYS A 118 -7.13 2.75 6.75
N GLN A 119 -8.04 2.98 7.68
CA GLN A 119 -9.12 2.03 7.98
C GLN A 119 -10.07 1.89 6.77
N ALA A 120 -10.39 3.00 6.09
CA ALA A 120 -11.19 2.98 4.88
C ALA A 120 -10.52 2.16 3.76
N LEU A 121 -9.21 2.28 3.58
CA LEU A 121 -8.45 1.55 2.57
C LEU A 121 -8.46 0.04 2.85
N LEU A 122 -8.24 -0.37 4.09
CA LEU A 122 -8.30 -1.79 4.47
C LEU A 122 -9.72 -2.37 4.27
N LYS A 123 -10.77 -1.61 4.61
CA LYS A 123 -12.16 -2.00 4.32
C LYS A 123 -12.43 -2.05 2.82
N ALA A 124 -11.83 -1.15 2.03
CA ALA A 124 -11.94 -1.17 0.58
C ALA A 124 -11.34 -2.43 -0.03
N PHE A 125 -10.19 -2.91 0.46
CA PHE A 125 -9.62 -4.20 0.03
C PHE A 125 -10.55 -5.38 0.37
N SER A 126 -11.15 -5.38 1.56
CA SER A 126 -12.15 -6.39 1.94
C SER A 126 -13.39 -6.36 1.03
N CYS A 127 -13.86 -5.15 0.70
CA CYS A 127 -14.95 -4.91 -0.24
C CYS A 127 -14.61 -5.36 -1.66
N TYR A 128 -13.40 -5.07 -2.14
CA TYR A 128 -12.91 -5.52 -3.45
C TYR A 128 -12.95 -7.04 -3.55
N TYR A 129 -12.46 -7.73 -2.53
CA TYR A 129 -12.39 -9.18 -2.48
C TYR A 129 -13.77 -9.87 -2.41
N SER A 130 -14.71 -9.30 -1.65
CA SER A 130 -15.89 -10.06 -1.19
C SER A 130 -17.20 -9.26 -1.10
N GLY A 131 -17.20 -8.01 -1.54
CA GLY A 131 -18.35 -7.12 -1.53
C GLY A 131 -18.74 -6.59 -0.14
N ASN A 132 -18.00 -6.90 0.93
CA ASN A 132 -18.30 -6.45 2.29
C ASN A 132 -17.03 -6.09 3.07
N TYR A 133 -17.17 -5.40 4.20
CA TYR A 133 -16.03 -4.89 4.98
C TYR A 133 -15.42 -5.90 5.95
N ARG A 134 -15.88 -7.15 6.00
CA ARG A 134 -15.48 -8.14 7.02
C ARG A 134 -14.68 -9.30 6.46
N ARG A 135 -15.15 -9.92 5.37
CA ARG A 135 -14.64 -11.21 4.91
C ARG A 135 -13.16 -11.17 4.50
N GLY A 136 -12.66 -10.04 3.98
CA GLY A 136 -11.26 -9.87 3.62
C GLY A 136 -10.28 -9.90 4.80
N PHE A 137 -10.76 -9.72 6.03
CA PHE A 137 -9.95 -9.83 7.26
C PHE A 137 -9.95 -11.26 7.85
N VAL A 138 -10.81 -12.15 7.35
CA VAL A 138 -10.89 -13.53 7.84
C VAL A 138 -9.78 -14.36 7.20
N LYS A 139 -8.99 -15.04 8.04
CA LYS A 139 -7.95 -15.95 7.59
C LYS A 139 -8.52 -17.12 6.81
N GLU A 140 -7.80 -17.50 5.77
CA GLU A 140 -8.14 -18.63 4.91
C GLU A 140 -7.31 -19.85 5.28
N ASN A 141 -7.52 -20.97 4.59
CA ASN A 141 -6.82 -22.24 4.89
C ASN A 141 -5.29 -22.13 4.83
N ASN A 142 -4.75 -21.11 4.17
CA ASN A 142 -3.31 -20.82 4.10
C ASN A 142 -2.79 -19.99 5.29
N GLY A 143 -3.62 -19.69 6.29
CA GLY A 143 -3.25 -18.96 7.51
C GLY A 143 -3.21 -17.43 7.37
N THR A 144 -3.50 -16.88 6.18
CA THR A 144 -3.50 -15.43 5.90
C THR A 144 -4.89 -14.96 5.47
N SER A 145 -5.23 -13.71 5.78
CA SER A 145 -6.42 -13.06 5.20
C SER A 145 -6.09 -12.39 3.86
N TYR A 146 -7.12 -11.99 3.10
CA TYR A 146 -6.91 -11.25 1.85
C TYR A 146 -6.20 -9.92 2.12
N VAL A 147 -6.65 -9.18 3.13
CA VAL A 147 -6.07 -7.90 3.51
C VAL A 147 -4.60 -8.08 3.90
N ASP A 148 -4.24 -9.12 4.66
CA ASP A 148 -2.84 -9.41 5.02
C ASP A 148 -1.95 -9.57 3.78
N ARG A 149 -2.45 -10.26 2.74
CA ARG A 149 -1.67 -10.49 1.51
C ARG A 149 -1.46 -9.21 0.70
N VAL A 150 -2.47 -8.34 0.63
CA VAL A 150 -2.35 -7.07 -0.10
C VAL A 150 -1.41 -6.11 0.64
N VAL A 151 -1.50 -6.01 1.97
CA VAL A 151 -0.65 -5.08 2.73
C VAL A 151 0.76 -5.62 2.98
N ALA A 152 1.00 -6.92 2.76
CA ALA A 152 2.31 -7.52 2.94
C ALA A 152 3.37 -6.79 2.10
N VAL A 153 4.30 -6.11 2.78
CA VAL A 153 5.49 -5.50 2.18
C VAL A 153 6.65 -6.46 2.42
N ASN A 154 7.40 -6.83 1.37
CA ASN A 154 8.68 -7.50 1.57
C ASN A 154 9.76 -6.46 1.88
N THR A 155 9.83 -6.02 3.13
CA THR A 155 10.81 -5.01 3.58
C THR A 155 12.20 -5.57 3.84
N SER A 156 12.36 -6.89 3.95
CA SER A 156 13.63 -7.54 4.29
C SER A 156 14.76 -7.29 3.29
N SER A 157 14.44 -6.83 2.08
CA SER A 157 15.41 -6.50 1.03
C SER A 157 15.63 -4.99 0.84
N ILE A 158 14.88 -4.13 1.52
CA ILE A 158 14.91 -2.68 1.30
C ILE A 158 15.91 -2.04 2.27
N LYS A 159 17.06 -1.61 1.75
CA LYS A 159 18.08 -0.90 2.54
C LYS A 159 17.78 0.59 2.73
N VAL A 160 17.05 1.20 1.80
CA VAL A 160 16.69 2.62 1.82
C VAL A 160 15.17 2.72 1.64
N PRO A 161 14.43 3.28 2.61
CA PRO A 161 12.98 3.37 2.52
C PRO A 161 12.54 4.33 1.41
N ALA A 162 11.32 4.12 0.92
CA ALA A 162 10.68 5.09 0.03
C ALA A 162 10.44 6.41 0.77
N LEU A 163 10.43 7.52 0.02
CA LEU A 163 9.93 8.78 0.54
C LEU A 163 8.43 8.61 0.82
N ASN A 164 8.01 8.89 2.05
CA ASN A 164 6.59 8.96 2.37
C ASN A 164 6.10 10.37 2.02
N ASP A 165 4.94 10.47 1.36
CA ASP A 165 4.28 11.76 1.10
C ASP A 165 3.66 12.38 2.37
N ASP A 166 3.71 11.65 3.49
CA ASP A 166 3.60 12.23 4.82
C ASP A 166 4.80 13.18 5.00
N GLY A 167 4.65 14.41 4.49
CA GLY A 167 5.67 15.45 4.59
C GLY A 167 6.23 15.47 6.00
N ILE A 168 7.56 15.63 6.13
CA ILE A 168 8.28 15.57 7.40
C ILE A 168 7.43 16.27 8.46
N GLN A 169 6.81 15.49 9.36
CA GLN A 169 6.06 16.06 10.46
C GLN A 169 7.05 16.87 11.25
N ASN A 170 6.97 18.19 11.10
CA ASN A 170 7.86 19.12 11.74
C ASN A 170 7.71 18.83 13.23
N PRO A 171 8.72 18.27 13.92
CA PRO A 171 8.58 17.96 15.33
C PRO A 171 8.38 19.31 16.02
N SER A 172 7.14 19.60 16.43
CA SER A 172 6.83 20.85 17.10
C SER A 172 7.41 20.78 18.51
N SER A 173 8.66 21.22 18.62
CA SER A 173 9.26 21.66 19.86
C SER A 173 10.29 22.75 19.54
N ARG A 174 9.80 23.99 19.53
CA ARG A 174 10.61 25.22 19.70
C ARG A 174 11.75 25.37 18.66
N GLN A 175 11.41 25.57 17.38
CA GLN A 175 12.38 26.16 16.45
C GLN A 175 12.66 27.60 16.90
N GLU A 176 13.84 27.86 17.46
CA GLU A 176 14.37 29.22 17.56
C GLU A 176 14.32 29.84 16.16
N ARG A 177 13.78 31.06 16.07
CA ARG A 177 13.73 31.76 14.77
C ARG A 177 15.17 31.91 14.28
N PRO A 178 15.50 31.45 13.06
CA PRO A 178 16.83 31.62 12.51
C PRO A 178 17.17 33.11 12.50
N THR A 179 18.41 33.44 12.83
CA THR A 179 18.92 34.79 12.66
C THR A 179 19.60 34.89 11.30
N TYR A 180 19.60 36.10 10.76
CA TYR A 180 20.19 36.42 9.47
C TYR A 180 21.20 37.54 9.67
N ASP A 181 22.28 37.52 8.90
CA ASP A 181 23.18 38.66 8.85
C ASP A 181 22.52 39.82 8.10
N ASP A 182 22.89 41.05 8.43
CA ASP A 182 22.32 42.26 7.80
C ASP A 182 22.52 42.33 6.27
N TRP A 183 23.50 41.60 5.74
CA TRP A 183 23.73 41.52 4.28
C TRP A 183 22.82 40.50 3.58
N ASP A 184 22.21 39.55 4.29
CA ASP A 184 21.32 38.53 3.73
C ASP A 184 19.87 39.02 3.65
N VAL A 185 19.67 40.05 2.84
CA VAL A 185 18.36 40.71 2.62
C VAL A 185 17.29 39.74 2.14
N LEU A 186 17.68 38.68 1.41
CA LEU A 186 16.78 37.68 0.83
C LEU A 186 16.54 36.47 1.75
N GLN A 187 17.19 36.42 2.91
CA GLN A 187 17.05 35.37 3.92
C GLN A 187 17.31 33.96 3.37
N GLN A 188 18.32 33.83 2.49
CA GLN A 188 18.65 32.56 1.84
C GLN A 188 19.58 31.68 2.68
N TYR A 189 20.27 32.24 3.67
CA TYR A 189 21.30 31.56 4.46
C TYR A 189 21.03 31.69 5.97
N PRO A 190 20.04 30.97 6.50
CA PRO A 190 19.69 31.02 7.93
C PRO A 190 20.83 30.50 8.81
N LYS A 191 21.13 31.24 9.89
CA LYS A 191 22.04 30.79 10.95
C LYS A 191 21.27 30.21 12.13
N TYR A 192 21.72 29.05 12.60
CA TYR A 192 21.18 28.39 13.78
C TYR A 192 22.25 28.41 14.88
N SER A 193 21.88 28.87 16.07
CA SER A 193 22.72 28.79 17.28
C SER A 193 23.03 27.33 17.57
N THR A 194 24.31 26.96 17.67
CA THR A 194 24.69 25.66 18.21
C THR A 194 24.37 25.61 19.70
N PRO A 195 23.82 24.51 20.24
CA PRO A 195 23.62 24.39 21.67
C PRO A 195 24.98 24.39 22.37
N THR A 196 25.19 25.33 23.30
CA THR A 196 26.37 25.32 24.18
C THR A 196 26.36 24.03 25.00
N GLN A 197 27.35 23.15 24.78
CA GLN A 197 27.67 22.12 25.77
C GLN A 197 28.21 22.82 27.01
N SER A 198 27.40 22.85 28.06
CA SER A 198 27.79 23.28 29.40
C SER A 198 28.82 22.29 29.95
N ASN A 199 30.10 22.62 29.85
CA ASN A 199 31.15 22.03 30.68
C ASN A 199 30.98 22.56 32.11
N SER A 200 30.59 21.68 33.04
CA SER A 200 30.67 21.93 34.48
C SER A 200 32.01 21.42 35.00
N GLU A 201 33.07 22.19 34.79
CA GLU A 201 34.33 22.09 35.53
C GLU A 201 34.65 23.48 36.09
N GLU A 202 34.00 23.86 37.19
CA GLU A 202 34.51 24.89 38.10
C GLU A 202 33.74 24.86 39.43
N ALA A 203 34.09 23.89 40.27
CA ALA A 203 33.82 23.95 41.71
C ALA A 203 34.93 23.20 42.47
N ALA A 204 36.18 23.49 42.13
CA ALA A 204 37.35 23.08 42.89
C ALA A 204 38.09 24.35 43.32
N GLN A 205 37.66 24.93 44.45
CA GLN A 205 38.46 25.70 45.43
C GLN A 205 37.55 26.60 46.26
N LYS A 206 36.98 26.04 47.32
CA LYS A 206 36.88 26.68 48.64
C LYS A 206 36.33 25.68 49.63
N ASN A 207 37.24 25.17 50.47
CA ASN A 207 37.08 24.80 51.88
C ASN A 207 38.11 23.71 52.21
N GLN A 208 39.34 24.15 52.49
CA GLN A 208 40.22 23.48 53.42
C GLN A 208 40.10 24.19 54.78
N GLU A 209 40.34 23.41 55.84
CA GLU A 209 40.35 23.75 57.27
C GLU A 209 38.95 23.68 57.90
N GLU A 210 38.68 22.89 58.95
CA GLU A 210 39.53 22.52 60.08
C GLU A 210 38.84 21.44 60.95
N GLN A 211 39.63 20.48 61.51
CA GLN A 211 39.41 19.72 62.77
C GLN A 211 38.16 18.81 62.92
N THR A 212 38.13 17.66 63.61
CA THR A 212 39.02 16.92 64.51
C THR A 212 38.36 15.55 64.79
N ASP A 213 39.15 14.48 64.72
CA ASP A 213 39.39 13.51 65.81
C ASP A 213 38.28 12.57 66.39
N VAL A 214 38.77 11.37 66.75
CA VAL A 214 38.28 10.34 67.70
C VAL A 214 37.20 9.31 67.30
N LYS A 215 37.68 8.09 67.01
CA LYS A 215 37.31 6.77 67.57
C LYS A 215 35.87 6.57 68.14
N SER A 216 35.22 5.48 67.72
CA SER A 216 35.33 4.19 68.43
C SER A 216 34.84 3.01 67.58
#